data_AF-B8BHC4-F1
#
_entry.id   AF-B8BHC4-F1
#
_cell.length_a   1.000
_cell.length_b   1.000
_cell.length_c   1.000
_cell.angle_alpha   90.00
_cell.angle_beta   90.00
_cell.angle_gamma   90.00
#
_symmetry.space_group_name_H-M   'P 1'
#
loop_
_entity.id
_entity.type
_entity.pdbx_description
1 polymer ?
#
loop_
_entity_poly.entity_id
_entity_poly.type
_entity_poly.pdbx_seq_one_letter_code
_entity_poly.pdbx_strand_id
1 'polypeptide(L)'
;MAAELQEHRRAADAARRRLEDAVEARTAELRTAHEALQRSDERRRQLFADLSHELRTPATAIRGEAEIALRGGVRPAEEYRQTLERIVGAVEQLTGTVDDLMLVARTEAEPLAMRPGPVALHGLLRDAADQAEALAPSPCAPTLHE
;
A
#
# COMPACT_ATOMS: atom_id res chain seq x y z
N MET A 1 -20.84 63.97 21.99
CA MET A 1 -21.88 62.94 22.26
C MET A 1 -22.43 62.24 21.02
N ALA A 2 -23.27 62.86 20.16
CA ALA A 2 -23.86 62.13 19.01
C ALA A 2 -22.83 61.67 17.95
N ALA A 3 -21.85 62.52 17.62
CA ALA A 3 -20.79 62.22 16.66
C ALA A 3 -19.83 61.12 17.17
N GLU A 4 -19.39 61.20 18.42
CA GLU A 4 -18.54 60.18 19.06
C GLU A 4 -19.24 58.81 19.12
N LEU A 5 -20.53 58.76 19.42
CA LEU A 5 -21.31 57.51 19.42
C LEU A 5 -21.39 56.90 18.01
N GLN A 6 -21.52 57.73 16.98
CA GLN A 6 -21.56 57.29 15.59
C GLN A 6 -20.18 56.78 15.11
N GLU A 7 -19.11 57.40 15.56
CA GLU A 7 -17.74 56.96 15.30
C GLU A 7 -17.44 55.61 15.98
N HIS A 8 -17.79 55.46 17.26
CA HIS A 8 -17.67 54.18 17.98
C HIS A 8 -18.49 53.06 17.32
N ARG A 9 -19.72 53.33 16.86
CA ARG A 9 -20.54 52.35 16.14
C ARG A 9 -19.89 51.92 14.82
N ARG A 10 -19.37 52.86 14.03
CA ARG A 10 -18.66 52.55 12.78
C ARG A 10 -17.41 51.73 13.01
N ALA A 11 -16.64 52.04 14.06
CA ALA A 11 -15.45 51.28 14.43
C ALA A 11 -15.82 49.85 14.86
N ALA A 12 -16.89 49.68 15.66
CA ALA A 12 -17.39 48.37 16.06
C ALA A 12 -17.90 47.55 14.86
N ASP A 13 -18.63 48.16 13.92
CA ASP A 13 -19.10 47.49 12.71
C ASP A 13 -17.95 47.04 11.81
N ALA A 14 -16.90 47.87 11.67
CA ALA A 14 -15.72 47.51 10.90
C ALA A 14 -14.92 46.38 11.57
N ALA A 15 -14.79 46.39 12.90
CA ALA A 15 -14.16 45.30 13.64
C ALA A 15 -14.96 43.99 13.51
N ARG A 16 -16.31 44.06 13.58
CA ARG A 16 -17.19 42.90 13.38
C ARG A 16 -17.01 42.27 12.02
N ARG A 17 -17.02 43.07 10.94
CA ARG A 17 -16.81 42.58 9.57
C ARG A 17 -15.44 41.91 9.41
N ARG A 18 -14.37 42.53 9.93
CA ARG A 18 -13.03 41.92 9.89
C ARG A 18 -12.97 40.58 10.61
N LEU A 19 -13.68 40.44 11.74
CA LEU A 19 -13.75 39.17 12.45
C LEU A 19 -14.55 38.14 11.65
N GLU A 20 -15.68 38.52 11.06
CA GLU A 20 -16.49 37.65 10.20
C GLU A 20 -15.66 37.13 9.02
N ASP A 21 -14.96 38.02 8.31
CA ASP A 21 -14.08 37.67 7.18
C ASP A 21 -12.95 36.72 7.62
N ALA A 22 -12.33 37.00 8.78
CA ALA A 22 -11.27 36.15 9.32
C ALA A 22 -11.77 34.76 9.73
N VAL A 23 -12.96 34.68 10.34
CA VAL A 23 -13.60 33.41 10.71
C VAL A 23 -13.94 32.61 9.46
N GLU A 24 -14.47 33.25 8.42
CA GLU A 24 -14.77 32.59 7.15
C GLU A 24 -13.51 32.02 6.50
N ALA A 25 -12.44 32.83 6.40
CA ALA A 25 -11.16 32.41 5.86
C ALA A 25 -10.57 31.20 6.62
N ARG A 26 -10.52 31.26 7.95
CA ARG A 26 -10.01 30.15 8.77
C ARG A 26 -10.89 28.90 8.70
N THR A 27 -12.20 29.09 8.59
CA THR A 27 -13.14 27.97 8.42
C THR A 27 -12.93 27.29 7.07
N ALA A 28 -12.67 28.06 6.00
CA ALA A 28 -12.34 27.51 4.68
C ALA A 28 -11.01 26.72 4.71
N GLU A 29 -9.96 27.29 5.31
CA GLU A 29 -8.68 26.60 5.51
C GLU A 29 -8.84 25.29 6.28
N LEU A 30 -9.60 25.31 7.38
CA LEU A 30 -9.85 24.12 8.20
C LEU A 30 -10.62 23.05 7.42
N ARG A 31 -11.62 23.44 6.62
CA ARG A 31 -12.36 22.50 5.76
C ARG A 31 -11.43 21.83 4.75
N THR A 32 -10.58 22.61 4.07
CA THR A 32 -9.60 22.06 3.12
C THR A 32 -8.63 21.10 3.79
N ALA A 33 -8.10 21.45 4.97
CA ALA A 33 -7.21 20.58 5.74
C ALA A 33 -7.91 19.30 6.20
N HIS A 34 -9.16 19.41 6.66
CA HIS A 34 -9.97 18.27 7.07
C HIS A 34 -10.26 17.32 5.89
N GLU A 35 -10.65 17.85 4.73
CA GLU A 35 -10.86 17.05 3.52
C GLU A 35 -9.57 16.37 3.03
N ALA A 36 -8.41 17.02 3.17
CA ALA A 36 -7.12 16.39 2.87
C ALA A 36 -6.82 15.24 3.85
N LEU A 37 -7.05 15.45 5.14
CA LEU A 37 -6.88 14.42 6.16
C LEU A 37 -7.81 13.22 5.94
N GLN A 38 -9.10 13.46 5.66
CA GLN A 38 -10.07 12.40 5.38
C GLN A 38 -9.67 11.57 4.16
N ARG A 39 -9.20 12.22 3.08
CA ARG A 39 -8.69 11.51 1.90
C ARG A 39 -7.47 10.67 2.21
N SER A 40 -6.57 11.16 3.08
CA SER A 40 -5.41 10.40 3.53
C SER A 40 -5.82 9.18 4.37
N ASP A 41 -6.78 9.35 5.27
CA ASP A 41 -7.27 8.26 6.13
C ASP A 41 -7.97 7.18 5.30
N GLU A 42 -8.78 7.57 4.32
CA GLU A 42 -9.45 6.62 3.42
C GLU A 42 -8.44 5.80 2.60
N ARG A 43 -7.41 6.44 2.04
CA ARG A 43 -6.33 5.74 1.31
C ARG A 43 -5.60 4.76 2.22
N ARG A 44 -5.32 5.15 3.46
CA ARG A 44 -4.66 4.29 4.45
C ARG A 44 -5.53 3.07 4.79
N ARG A 45 -6.85 3.25 4.94
CA ARG A 45 -7.79 2.13 5.19
C ARG A 45 -7.85 1.17 4.00
N GLN A 46 -7.94 1.70 2.79
CA GLN A 46 -7.94 0.88 1.57
C GLN A 46 -6.64 0.07 1.46
N LEU A 47 -5.49 0.72 1.68
CA LEU A 47 -4.20 0.04 1.71
C LEU A 47 -4.21 -1.11 2.73
N PHE A 48 -4.63 -0.88 3.98
CA PHE A 48 -4.71 -1.97 4.96
C PHE A 48 -5.64 -3.12 4.54
N ALA A 49 -6.75 -2.83 3.86
CA ALA A 49 -7.64 -3.85 3.35
C ALA A 49 -6.95 -4.70 2.28
N ASP A 50 -6.32 -4.06 1.29
CA ASP A 50 -5.62 -4.73 0.19
C ASP A 50 -4.49 -5.61 0.73
N LEU A 51 -3.68 -5.10 1.65
CA LEU A 51 -2.61 -5.85 2.30
C LEU A 51 -3.11 -7.04 3.10
N SER A 52 -4.24 -6.88 3.81
CA SER A 52 -4.83 -7.97 4.56
C SER A 52 -5.24 -9.11 3.62
N HIS A 53 -5.74 -8.79 2.42
CA HIS A 53 -6.07 -9.78 1.41
C HIS A 53 -4.83 -10.44 0.82
N GLU A 54 -3.82 -9.65 0.45
CA GLU A 54 -2.58 -10.15 -0.13
C GLU A 54 -1.81 -11.05 0.82
N LEU A 55 -1.72 -10.71 2.11
CA LEU A 55 -1.06 -11.55 3.13
C LEU A 55 -1.84 -12.83 3.45
N ARG A 56 -3.18 -12.78 3.38
CA ARG A 56 -4.03 -13.93 3.73
C ARG A 56 -3.87 -15.09 2.74
N THR A 57 -3.63 -14.80 1.47
CA THR A 57 -3.46 -15.81 0.41
C THR A 57 -2.27 -16.75 0.67
N PRO A 58 -1.01 -16.26 0.77
CA PRO A 58 0.14 -17.11 1.06
C PRO A 58 0.06 -17.74 2.46
N ALA A 59 -0.47 -17.02 3.48
CA ALA A 59 -0.69 -17.60 4.80
C ALA A 59 -1.65 -18.80 4.78
N THR A 60 -2.72 -18.72 3.97
CA THR A 60 -3.66 -19.82 3.78
C THR A 60 -3.01 -20.99 3.03
N ALA A 61 -2.17 -20.70 2.03
CA ALA A 61 -1.40 -21.73 1.30
C ALA A 61 -0.43 -22.48 2.22
N ILE A 62 0.35 -21.76 3.04
CA ILE A 62 1.26 -22.36 4.04
C ILE A 62 0.49 -23.30 4.97
N ARG A 63 -0.65 -22.83 5.51
CA ARG A 63 -1.47 -23.63 6.40
C ARG A 63 -2.02 -24.87 5.69
N GLY A 64 -2.53 -24.72 4.47
CA GLY A 64 -3.08 -25.83 3.69
C GLY A 64 -2.04 -26.91 3.37
N GLU A 65 -0.85 -26.51 2.93
CA GLU A 65 0.26 -27.43 2.65
C GLU A 65 0.76 -28.13 3.93
N ALA A 66 0.86 -27.41 5.05
CA ALA A 66 1.20 -28.01 6.35
C ALA A 66 0.13 -29.02 6.80
N GLU A 67 -1.16 -28.71 6.65
CA GLU A 67 -2.26 -29.64 6.95
C GLU A 67 -2.26 -30.88 6.03
N ILE A 68 -1.82 -30.73 4.78
CA ILE A 68 -1.61 -31.86 3.87
C ILE A 68 -0.44 -32.74 4.33
N ALA A 69 0.69 -32.15 4.73
CA ALA A 69 1.83 -32.90 5.26
C ALA A 69 1.48 -33.67 6.55
N LEU A 70 0.61 -33.11 7.38
CA LEU A 70 0.18 -33.70 8.64
C LEU A 70 -0.94 -34.75 8.50
N ARG A 71 -1.63 -34.81 7.35
CA ARG A 71 -2.63 -35.86 7.10
C ARG A 71 -1.91 -37.22 7.03
N GLY A 72 -2.20 -38.07 8.02
CA GLY A 72 -1.48 -39.31 8.27
C GLY A 72 -1.46 -40.30 7.10
N GLY A 73 -0.44 -41.16 7.10
CA GLY A 73 -0.16 -42.16 6.07
C GLY A 73 1.35 -42.24 5.81
N VAL A 74 1.85 -43.40 5.37
CA VAL A 74 3.24 -43.51 4.91
C VAL A 74 3.31 -42.89 3.52
N ARG A 75 3.83 -41.66 3.42
CA ARG A 75 4.10 -41.00 2.13
C ARG A 75 5.57 -41.12 1.75
N PRO A 76 5.90 -41.19 0.45
CA PRO A 76 7.27 -41.07 -0.02
C PRO A 76 7.93 -39.76 0.46
N ALA A 77 9.23 -39.81 0.75
CA ALA A 77 10.00 -38.62 1.13
C ALA A 77 9.90 -37.49 0.08
N GLU A 78 9.75 -37.86 -1.19
CA GLU A 78 9.58 -36.94 -2.31
C GLU A 78 8.31 -36.09 -2.20
N GLU A 79 7.19 -36.64 -1.71
CA GLU A 79 5.97 -35.87 -1.50
C GLU A 79 6.13 -34.84 -0.36
N TYR A 80 6.85 -35.21 0.69
CA TYR A 80 7.19 -34.25 1.76
C TYR A 80 8.08 -33.12 1.24
N ARG A 81 9.07 -33.44 0.40
CA ARG A 81 9.94 -32.44 -0.23
C ARG A 81 9.12 -31.44 -1.04
N GLN A 82 8.22 -31.92 -1.90
CA GLN A 82 7.36 -31.04 -2.70
C GLN A 82 6.43 -30.17 -1.84
N THR A 83 5.83 -30.72 -0.78
CA THR A 83 5.02 -29.92 0.15
C THR A 83 5.85 -28.82 0.82
N LEU A 84 7.07 -29.14 1.26
CA LEU A 84 7.97 -28.16 1.87
C LEU A 84 8.42 -27.08 0.88
N GLU A 85 8.72 -27.44 -0.36
CA GLU A 85 9.05 -26.49 -1.43
C GLU A 85 7.91 -25.50 -1.69
N ARG A 86 6.65 -25.97 -1.70
CA ARG A 86 5.48 -25.08 -1.83
C ARG A 86 5.32 -24.15 -0.63
N ILE A 87 5.57 -24.65 0.58
CA ILE A 87 5.56 -23.81 1.80
C ILE A 87 6.62 -22.72 1.70
N VAL A 88 7.84 -23.06 1.29
CA VAL A 88 8.93 -22.09 1.10
C VAL A 88 8.53 -21.03 0.08
N GLY A 89 8.01 -21.41 -1.08
CA GLY A 89 7.54 -20.45 -2.09
C GLY A 89 6.42 -19.52 -1.57
N ALA A 90 5.50 -20.03 -0.76
CA ALA A 90 4.47 -19.19 -0.14
C ALA A 90 5.03 -18.23 0.93
N VAL A 91 6.07 -18.64 1.68
CA VAL A 91 6.78 -17.75 2.61
C VAL A 91 7.56 -16.67 1.87
N GLU A 92 8.19 -16.99 0.73
CA GLU A 92 8.87 -16.01 -0.12
C GLU A 92 7.89 -14.95 -0.64
N GLN A 93 6.70 -15.36 -1.11
CA GLN A 93 5.64 -14.43 -1.50
C GLN A 93 5.20 -13.53 -0.35
N LEU A 94 4.94 -14.10 0.84
CA LEU A 94 4.59 -13.33 2.04
C LEU A 94 5.67 -12.30 2.39
N THR A 95 6.94 -12.69 2.29
CA THR A 95 8.08 -11.82 2.58
C THR A 95 8.15 -10.66 1.58
N GLY A 96 7.94 -10.93 0.29
CA GLY A 96 7.85 -9.90 -0.74
C GLY A 96 6.78 -8.86 -0.45
N THR A 97 5.56 -9.29 -0.09
CA THR A 97 4.47 -8.37 0.30
C THR A 97 4.85 -7.50 1.52
N VAL A 98 5.56 -8.07 2.49
CA VAL A 98 6.06 -7.32 3.67
C VAL A 98 7.16 -6.33 3.29
N ASP A 99 8.03 -6.68 2.35
CA ASP A 99 9.09 -5.78 1.87
C ASP A 99 8.51 -4.59 1.09
N ASP A 100 7.53 -4.85 0.22
CA ASP A 100 6.79 -3.80 -0.51
C ASP A 100 6.10 -2.84 0.46
N LEU A 101 5.54 -3.39 1.55
CA LEU A 101 4.97 -2.60 2.63
C LEU A 101 5.96 -1.68 3.32
N MET A 102 7.13 -2.21 3.64
CA MET A 102 8.21 -1.45 4.26
C MET A 102 8.74 -0.36 3.32
N LEU A 103 8.71 -0.59 2.00
CA LEU A 103 9.05 0.41 0.99
C LEU A 103 8.04 1.57 1.01
N VAL A 104 6.73 1.27 0.97
CA VAL A 104 5.67 2.28 1.01
C VAL A 104 5.75 3.12 2.29
N ALA A 105 5.94 2.49 3.45
CA ALA A 105 6.06 3.18 4.73
C ALA A 105 7.26 4.12 4.78
N ARG A 106 8.39 3.75 4.15
CA ARG A 106 9.58 4.61 4.07
C ARG A 106 9.34 5.81 3.17
N THR A 107 8.68 5.64 2.03
CA THR A 107 8.37 6.75 1.10
C THR A 107 7.46 7.81 1.69
N GLU A 108 6.55 7.45 2.59
CA GLU A 108 5.71 8.44 3.28
C GLU A 108 6.48 9.24 4.34
N ALA A 109 7.53 8.64 4.93
CA ALA A 109 8.35 9.30 5.94
C ALA A 109 9.46 10.19 5.35
N GLU A 110 10.08 9.78 4.24
CA GLU A 110 11.14 10.54 3.59
C GLU A 110 11.18 10.23 2.08
N PRO A 111 11.41 11.22 1.20
CA PRO A 111 11.57 10.98 -0.23
C PRO A 111 12.69 9.95 -0.48
N LEU A 112 12.42 8.93 -1.29
CA LEU A 112 13.41 7.92 -1.67
C LEU A 112 14.70 8.61 -2.14
N ALA A 113 15.79 8.36 -1.43
CA ALA A 113 17.12 8.84 -1.80
C ALA A 113 17.61 8.06 -3.04
N MET A 114 17.16 8.46 -4.22
CA MET A 114 17.62 7.89 -5.47
C MET A 114 19.10 8.20 -5.68
N ARG A 115 19.90 7.18 -5.96
CA ARG A 115 21.32 7.31 -6.30
C ARG A 115 21.51 7.06 -7.80
N PRO A 116 21.37 8.10 -8.65
CA PRO A 116 21.57 7.93 -10.09
C PRO A 116 23.02 7.52 -10.37
N GLY A 117 23.18 6.52 -11.23
CA GLY A 117 24.48 6.00 -11.65
C GLY A 117 24.36 5.06 -12.85
N PRO A 118 25.47 4.71 -13.51
CA PRO A 118 25.46 3.75 -14.60
C PRO A 118 24.96 2.37 -14.13
N VAL A 119 24.07 1.75 -14.90
CA VAL A 119 23.53 0.40 -14.63
C VAL A 119 23.81 -0.51 -15.82
N ALA A 120 24.29 -1.72 -15.55
CA ALA A 120 24.54 -2.73 -16.58
C ALA A 120 23.23 -3.40 -17.01
N LEU A 121 22.57 -2.82 -18.03
CA LEU A 121 21.25 -3.26 -18.49
C LEU A 121 21.17 -4.75 -18.85
N HIS A 122 22.23 -5.32 -19.41
CA HIS A 122 22.21 -6.73 -19.82
C HIS A 122 22.11 -7.71 -18.63
N GLY A 123 22.72 -7.39 -17.48
CA GLY A 123 22.57 -8.18 -16.26
C GLY A 123 21.16 -8.04 -15.71
N LEU A 124 20.72 -6.79 -15.53
CA LEU A 124 19.39 -6.46 -15.01
C LEU A 124 18.26 -7.13 -15.81
N LEU A 125 18.34 -7.10 -17.14
CA LEU A 125 17.32 -7.70 -18.02
C LEU A 125 17.31 -9.23 -17.95
N ARG A 126 18.46 -9.87 -17.70
CA ARG A 126 18.52 -11.32 -17.51
C ARG A 126 17.85 -11.70 -16.19
N ASP A 127 18.22 -11.03 -15.10
CA ASP A 127 17.64 -11.31 -13.78
C ASP A 127 16.11 -11.12 -13.80
N ALA A 128 15.63 -10.06 -14.47
CA ALA A 128 14.20 -9.82 -14.65
C ALA A 128 13.52 -10.89 -15.52
N ALA A 129 14.18 -11.39 -16.57
CA ALA A 129 13.65 -12.45 -17.43
C ALA A 129 13.54 -13.78 -16.67
N ASP A 130 14.56 -14.14 -15.88
CA ASP A 130 14.58 -15.36 -15.08
C ASP A 130 13.44 -15.35 -14.03
N GLN A 131 13.20 -14.20 -13.40
CA GLN A 131 12.07 -14.02 -12.48
C GLN A 131 10.71 -14.13 -13.18
N ALA A 132 10.57 -13.53 -14.35
CA ALA A 132 9.33 -13.60 -15.12
C ALA A 132 9.03 -15.03 -15.60
N GLU A 133 10.06 -15.79 -15.96
CA GLU A 133 9.93 -17.19 -16.36
C GLU A 133 9.51 -18.08 -15.18
N ALA A 134 10.01 -17.82 -13.96
CA ALA A 134 9.57 -18.51 -12.75
C ALA A 134 8.09 -18.25 -12.37
N LEU A 135 7.56 -17.09 -12.75
CA LEU A 135 6.16 -16.70 -12.55
C LEU A 135 5.24 -17.13 -13.69
N ALA A 136 5.80 -17.55 -14.83
CA ALA A 136 5.02 -17.96 -15.98
C ALA A 136 4.27 -19.27 -15.67
N PRO A 137 2.93 -19.30 -15.77
CA PRO A 137 2.20 -20.56 -15.66
C PRO A 137 2.65 -21.51 -16.78
N SER A 138 2.78 -22.79 -16.48
CA SER A 138 3.16 -23.84 -17.44
C SER A 138 2.39 -23.63 -18.75
N PRO A 139 3.06 -23.62 -19.92
CA PRO A 139 2.39 -23.34 -21.19
C PRO A 139 1.22 -24.30 -21.35
N CYS A 140 0.01 -23.73 -21.43
CA CYS A 140 -1.20 -24.50 -21.71
C CYS A 140 -0.96 -25.22 -23.03
N ALA A 141 -0.97 -26.55 -23.02
CA ALA A 141 -0.74 -27.36 -24.21
C ALA A 141 -1.68 -26.88 -25.33
N PRO A 142 -1.18 -26.70 -26.57
CA PRO A 142 -2.04 -26.24 -27.66
C PRO A 142 -3.16 -27.26 -27.87
N THR A 143 -4.39 -26.88 -27.57
CA THR A 143 -5.59 -27.61 -28.00
C THR A 143 -5.66 -27.50 -29.51
N LEU A 144 -5.14 -28.52 -30.19
CA LEU A 144 -5.41 -28.78 -31.59
C LEU A 144 -6.91 -29.09 -31.72
N HIS A 145 -7.69 -28.11 -32.14
CA HIS A 145 -8.99 -28.39 -32.74
C HIS A 145 -8.78 -28.57 -34.24
N GLU A 146 -8.99 -29.82 -34.70
CA GLU A 146 -9.26 -30.18 -36.09
C GLU A 146 -10.56 -29.56 -36.60
#